data_AF-A0A1J8R2S0-F1
#
_entry.id   AF-A0A1J8R2S0-F1
#
_cell.length_a   1.000
_cell.length_b   1.000
_cell.length_c   1.000
_cell.angle_alpha   90.00
_cell.angle_beta   90.00
_cell.angle_gamma   90.00
#
_symmetry.space_group_name_H-M   'P 1'
#
loop_
_entity.id
_entity.type
_entity.pdbx_description
1 polymer ?
#
loop_
_entity_poly.entity_id
_entity_poly.type
_entity_poly.pdbx_seq_one_letter_code
_entity_poly.pdbx_strand_id
1 'polypeptide(L)'
;MADFATPEFLDELKSLYPAPSNYVDGDWFLAAGIAFSSSNCPDGVPRVLSYALEDLDKLPGTSDEDCRLLVRKMRDGIFKSGMISGYPKAINALATLYEATPEVLRDTELLRDPSRSKEEIAAAGQAYFDSTYGDTAATVQPMLRSIYPDLEHFTTKLGYGYVYAFLEMTSAKETSFAMISALIANDTPRQVEWHLTGAIRNGATVEEVRAVREIALRIAVKAGISLKHEVPNI
;
A
#
# COMPACT_ATOMS: atom_id res chain seq x y z
N MET A 1 24.23 8.24 5.56
CA MET A 1 22.93 7.80 6.10
C MET A 1 23.06 6.33 6.43
N ALA A 2 22.47 5.86 7.54
CA ALA A 2 22.49 4.43 7.84
C ALA A 2 21.81 3.67 6.69
N ASP A 3 22.35 2.52 6.30
CA ASP A 3 21.75 1.70 5.24
C ASP A 3 20.51 1.01 5.82
N PHE A 4 19.33 1.59 5.59
CA PHE A 4 18.06 1.13 6.17
C PHE A 4 17.47 -0.08 5.44
N ALA A 5 17.93 -0.39 4.23
CA ALA A 5 17.39 -1.43 3.36
C ALA A 5 18.52 -2.33 2.82
N THR A 6 19.34 -2.87 3.72
CA THR A 6 20.40 -3.82 3.33
C THR A 6 19.79 -5.10 2.73
N PRO A 7 20.51 -5.83 1.86
CA PRO A 7 20.03 -7.08 1.28
C PRO A 7 19.55 -8.09 2.34
N GLU A 8 20.26 -8.21 3.47
CA GLU A 8 19.91 -9.14 4.55
C GLU A 8 18.57 -8.76 5.19
N PHE A 9 18.31 -7.47 5.37
CA PHE A 9 17.04 -7.00 5.92
C PHE A 9 15.90 -7.19 4.91
N LEU A 10 16.14 -6.98 3.61
CA LEU A 10 15.15 -7.24 2.57
C LEU A 10 14.83 -8.73 2.44
N ASP A 11 15.83 -9.62 2.57
CA ASP A 11 15.64 -11.07 2.66
C ASP A 11 14.76 -11.45 3.86
N GLU A 12 15.03 -10.87 5.03
CA GLU A 12 14.24 -11.07 6.23
C GLU A 12 12.78 -10.66 6.00
N LEU A 13 12.54 -9.46 5.45
CA LEU A 13 11.20 -8.96 5.17
C LEU A 13 10.46 -9.84 4.16
N LYS A 14 11.12 -10.25 3.06
CA LYS A 14 10.56 -11.17 2.07
C LYS A 14 10.15 -12.50 2.70
N SER A 15 10.97 -13.05 3.59
CA SER A 15 10.74 -14.35 4.23
C SER A 15 9.51 -14.37 5.16
N LEU A 16 9.02 -13.20 5.59
CA LEU A 16 7.80 -13.08 6.39
C LEU A 16 6.53 -13.35 5.58
N TYR A 17 6.56 -13.08 4.28
CA TYR A 17 5.39 -13.21 3.42
C TYR A 17 5.25 -14.64 2.89
N PRO A 18 4.02 -15.20 2.86
CA PRO A 18 3.80 -16.54 2.32
C PRO A 18 4.25 -16.61 0.85
N ALA A 19 4.90 -17.71 0.47
CA ALA A 19 5.41 -17.88 -0.88
C ALA A 19 4.25 -17.84 -1.90
N PRO A 20 4.23 -16.86 -2.83
CA PRO A 20 3.15 -16.73 -3.80
C PRO A 20 3.34 -17.70 -4.97
N SER A 21 2.26 -17.94 -5.73
CA SER A 21 2.36 -18.73 -6.98
C SER A 21 3.08 -17.97 -8.10
N ASN A 22 2.84 -16.66 -8.23
CA ASN A 22 3.62 -15.76 -9.07
C ASN A 22 4.35 -14.74 -8.20
N TYR A 23 5.60 -14.41 -8.52
CA TYR A 23 6.40 -13.49 -7.70
C TYR A 23 5.75 -12.12 -7.52
N VAL A 24 5.10 -11.60 -8.57
CA VAL A 24 4.41 -10.31 -8.55
C VAL A 24 3.16 -10.30 -7.65
N ASP A 25 2.68 -11.45 -7.19
CA ASP A 25 1.64 -11.59 -6.16
C ASP A 25 2.22 -11.61 -4.74
N GLY A 26 3.56 -11.59 -4.62
CA GLY A 26 4.28 -11.48 -3.36
C GLY A 26 4.26 -10.06 -2.86
N ASP A 27 3.20 -9.67 -2.14
CA ASP A 27 2.96 -8.28 -1.71
C ASP A 27 3.94 -7.75 -0.65
N TRP A 28 5.02 -8.48 -0.35
CA TRP A 28 6.08 -8.05 0.55
C TRP A 28 6.77 -6.77 0.07
N PHE A 29 7.07 -6.66 -1.23
CA PHE A 29 7.75 -5.49 -1.80
C PHE A 29 6.83 -4.26 -1.79
N LEU A 30 5.52 -4.50 -1.98
CA LEU A 30 4.48 -3.47 -1.91
C LEU A 30 4.42 -2.90 -0.48
N ALA A 31 4.27 -3.77 0.52
CA ALA A 31 4.25 -3.38 1.92
C ALA A 31 5.54 -2.67 2.34
N ALA A 32 6.70 -3.19 1.94
CA ALA A 32 7.99 -2.62 2.28
C ALA A 32 8.21 -1.22 1.68
N GLY A 33 7.95 -1.04 0.39
CA GLY A 33 8.07 0.26 -0.27
C GLY A 33 7.17 1.33 0.36
N ILE A 34 5.94 0.95 0.73
CA ILE A 34 4.98 1.84 1.39
C ILE A 34 5.40 2.17 2.81
N ALA A 35 5.93 1.20 3.56
CA ALA A 35 6.41 1.42 4.92
C ALA A 35 7.64 2.34 4.95
N PHE A 36 8.60 2.18 4.03
CA PHE A 36 9.73 3.10 3.89
C PHE A 36 9.27 4.51 3.52
N SER A 37 8.38 4.64 2.54
CA SER A 37 7.75 5.91 2.17
C SER A 37 7.08 6.58 3.38
N SER A 38 6.20 5.85 4.06
CA SER A 38 5.39 6.38 5.18
C SER A 38 6.22 6.74 6.42
N SER A 39 7.36 6.05 6.60
CA SER A 39 8.36 6.33 7.65
C SER A 39 9.31 7.48 7.30
N ASN A 40 9.10 8.16 6.16
CA ASN A 40 9.94 9.25 5.66
C ASN A 40 11.39 8.80 5.36
N CYS A 41 11.53 7.58 4.83
CA CYS A 41 12.81 7.00 4.37
C CYS A 41 12.74 6.68 2.87
N PRO A 42 12.62 7.70 1.99
CA PRO A 42 12.44 7.49 0.55
C PRO A 42 13.59 6.68 -0.08
N ASP A 43 14.81 6.80 0.43
CA ASP A 43 15.99 6.06 -0.04
C ASP A 43 15.88 4.53 0.08
N GLY A 44 14.96 4.02 0.92
CA GLY A 44 14.69 2.58 1.02
C GLY A 44 13.85 2.05 -0.16
N VAL A 45 13.03 2.89 -0.78
CA VAL A 45 12.15 2.53 -1.90
C VAL A 45 12.92 2.01 -3.13
N PRO A 46 13.96 2.70 -3.64
CA PRO A 46 14.73 2.18 -4.78
C PRO A 46 15.47 0.88 -4.44
N ARG A 47 15.86 0.65 -3.17
CA ARG A 47 16.49 -0.60 -2.74
C ARG A 47 15.52 -1.78 -2.80
N VAL A 48 14.28 -1.58 -2.34
CA VAL A 48 13.21 -2.59 -2.48
C VAL A 48 12.96 -2.90 -3.95
N LEU A 49 12.89 -1.86 -4.81
CA LEU A 49 12.67 -2.06 -6.25
C LEU A 49 13.79 -2.88 -6.89
N SER A 50 15.05 -2.47 -6.71
CA SER A 50 16.20 -3.18 -7.30
C SER A 50 16.25 -4.63 -6.83
N TYR A 51 16.08 -4.86 -5.53
CA TYR A 51 16.07 -6.20 -4.96
C TYR A 51 14.95 -7.06 -5.57
N ALA A 52 13.73 -6.53 -5.66
CA ALA A 52 12.59 -7.28 -6.17
C ALA A 52 12.70 -7.57 -7.67
N LEU A 53 13.24 -6.63 -8.47
CA LEU A 53 13.53 -6.86 -9.89
C LEU A 53 14.65 -7.88 -10.10
N GLU A 54 15.72 -7.85 -9.30
CA GLU A 54 16.80 -8.84 -9.37
C GLU A 54 16.31 -10.24 -9.01
N ASP A 55 15.43 -10.37 -8.01
CA ASP A 55 14.81 -11.65 -7.67
C ASP A 55 13.87 -12.14 -8.77
N LEU A 56 13.09 -11.24 -9.37
CA LEU A 56 12.21 -11.56 -10.48
C LEU A 56 13.02 -12.01 -11.71
N ASP A 57 14.13 -11.37 -12.04
CA ASP A 57 15.01 -11.74 -13.18
C ASP A 57 15.62 -13.14 -13.05
N LYS A 58 15.82 -13.63 -11.82
CA LYS A 58 16.32 -15.00 -11.56
C LYS A 58 15.28 -16.09 -11.84
N LEU A 59 14.00 -15.74 -11.95
CA LEU A 59 12.93 -16.73 -12.14
C LEU A 59 12.77 -17.11 -13.63
N PRO A 60 12.57 -18.40 -13.93
CA PRO A 60 12.32 -18.82 -15.31
C PRO A 60 10.96 -18.29 -15.78
N GLY A 61 10.91 -17.68 -16.96
CA GLY A 61 9.67 -17.21 -17.58
C GLY A 61 9.26 -15.78 -17.21
N THR A 62 10.14 -15.03 -16.53
CA THR A 62 9.93 -13.60 -16.26
C THR A 62 9.71 -12.81 -17.55
N SER A 63 8.62 -12.05 -17.59
CA SER A 63 8.26 -11.19 -18.70
C SER A 63 8.49 -9.71 -18.38
N ASP A 64 8.66 -8.90 -19.44
CA ASP A 64 8.67 -7.44 -19.29
C ASP A 64 7.37 -6.91 -18.65
N GLU A 65 6.26 -7.64 -18.82
CA GLU A 65 4.97 -7.29 -18.21
C GLU A 65 4.97 -7.52 -16.70
N ASP A 66 5.63 -8.58 -16.20
CA ASP A 66 5.78 -8.81 -14.76
C ASP A 66 6.61 -7.70 -14.11
N CYS A 67 7.73 -7.34 -14.74
CA CYS A 67 8.57 -6.22 -14.30
C CYS A 67 7.79 -4.90 -14.28
N ARG A 68 6.99 -4.65 -15.31
CA ARG A 68 6.14 -3.45 -15.40
C ARG A 68 5.05 -3.45 -14.34
N LEU A 69 4.39 -4.58 -14.12
CA LEU A 69 3.35 -4.73 -13.10
C LEU A 69 3.91 -4.52 -11.70
N LEU A 70 5.08 -5.09 -11.39
CA LEU A 70 5.75 -4.89 -10.10
C LEU A 70 6.01 -3.40 -9.82
N VAL A 71 6.60 -2.69 -10.78
CA VAL A 71 6.86 -1.24 -10.68
C VAL A 71 5.55 -0.47 -10.50
N ARG A 72 4.51 -0.80 -11.28
CA ARG A 72 3.20 -0.14 -11.21
C ARG A 72 2.49 -0.42 -9.87
N LYS A 73 2.60 -1.61 -9.31
CA LYS A 73 2.09 -1.95 -7.97
C LYS A 73 2.76 -1.09 -6.90
N MET A 74 4.09 -0.99 -6.89
CA MET A 74 4.81 -0.11 -5.96
C MET A 74 4.38 1.35 -6.10
N ARG A 75 4.32 1.86 -7.34
CA ARG A 75 3.91 3.24 -7.64
C ARG A 75 2.50 3.52 -7.15
N ASP A 76 1.54 2.65 -7.48
CA ASP A 76 0.14 2.81 -7.11
C ASP A 76 -0.08 2.68 -5.60
N GLY A 77 0.59 1.73 -4.94
CA GLY A 77 0.54 1.56 -3.49
C GLY A 77 1.08 2.77 -2.73
N ILE A 78 2.23 3.30 -3.13
CA ILE A 78 2.81 4.52 -2.54
C ILE A 78 1.87 5.71 -2.76
N PHE A 79 1.35 5.89 -3.97
CA PHE A 79 0.38 6.95 -4.27
C PHE A 79 -0.87 6.85 -3.38
N LYS A 80 -1.48 5.67 -3.29
CA LYS A 80 -2.65 5.42 -2.42
C LYS A 80 -2.34 5.72 -0.95
N SER A 81 -1.17 5.31 -0.47
CA SER A 81 -0.76 5.53 0.93
C SER A 81 -0.56 7.01 1.29
N GLY A 82 -0.18 7.86 0.33
CA GLY A 82 0.11 9.27 0.56
C GLY A 82 -1.06 10.07 1.15
N MET A 83 -2.29 9.62 0.89
CA MET A 83 -3.52 10.17 1.48
C MET A 83 -3.52 10.16 3.01
N ILE A 84 -2.91 9.15 3.62
CA ILE A 84 -2.96 8.91 5.07
C ILE A 84 -1.58 9.01 5.74
N SER A 85 -0.49 8.84 4.98
CA SER A 85 0.89 9.01 5.49
C SER A 85 1.47 10.42 5.28
N GLY A 86 0.88 11.19 4.37
CA GLY A 86 1.29 12.55 4.01
C GLY A 86 1.84 12.65 2.58
N TYR A 87 1.22 13.50 1.77
CA TYR A 87 1.59 13.74 0.37
C TYR A 87 3.08 14.02 0.12
N PRO A 88 3.78 14.86 0.91
CA PRO A 88 5.21 15.11 0.71
C PRO A 88 6.07 13.85 0.80
N LYS A 89 5.75 12.93 1.73
CA LYS A 89 6.48 11.66 1.87
C LYS A 89 6.29 10.79 0.63
N ALA A 90 5.05 10.69 0.14
CA ALA A 90 4.73 9.96 -1.08
C ALA A 90 5.40 10.57 -2.32
N ILE A 91 5.43 11.90 -2.46
CA ILE A 91 6.12 12.58 -3.56
C ILE A 91 7.61 12.24 -3.57
N ASN A 92 8.28 12.34 -2.41
CA ASN A 92 9.70 12.03 -2.30
C ASN A 92 9.98 10.56 -2.65
N ALA A 93 9.18 9.64 -2.13
CA ALA A 93 9.30 8.21 -2.43
C ALA A 93 9.05 7.89 -3.91
N LEU A 94 8.05 8.51 -4.54
CA LEU A 94 7.76 8.33 -5.97
C LEU A 94 8.85 8.93 -6.86
N ALA A 95 9.47 10.04 -6.46
CA ALA A 95 10.61 10.62 -7.17
C ALA A 95 11.81 9.66 -7.15
N THR A 96 12.19 9.14 -5.98
CA THR A 96 13.27 8.15 -5.89
C THR A 96 12.95 6.84 -6.61
N LEU A 97 11.68 6.41 -6.59
CA LEU A 97 11.23 5.24 -7.36
C LEU A 97 11.38 5.50 -8.87
N TYR A 98 11.00 6.68 -9.36
CA TYR A 98 11.13 7.06 -10.76
C TYR A 98 12.58 7.03 -11.23
N GLU A 99 13.49 7.62 -10.45
CA GLU A 99 14.93 7.66 -10.76
C GLU A 99 15.52 6.25 -10.89
N ALA A 100 15.14 5.34 -10.00
CA ALA A 100 15.59 3.94 -10.01
C ALA A 100 14.85 3.06 -11.03
N THR A 101 13.70 3.49 -11.55
CA THR A 101 12.93 2.71 -12.54
C THR A 101 13.64 2.77 -13.90
N PRO A 102 13.99 1.62 -14.52
CA PRO A 102 14.52 1.57 -15.88
C PRO A 102 13.60 2.27 -16.88
N GLU A 103 14.15 2.98 -17.87
CA GLU A 103 13.37 3.80 -18.80
C GLU A 103 12.25 3.02 -19.51
N VAL A 104 12.51 1.77 -19.89
CA VAL A 104 11.53 0.88 -20.56
C VAL A 104 10.32 0.51 -19.67
N LEU A 105 10.45 0.66 -18.35
CA LEU A 105 9.40 0.39 -17.35
C LEU A 105 8.72 1.67 -16.84
N ARG A 106 9.09 2.86 -17.34
CA ARG A 106 8.45 4.12 -16.94
C ARG A 106 7.12 4.31 -17.69
N ASP A 107 6.10 4.73 -16.95
CA ASP A 107 4.83 5.14 -17.55
C ASP A 107 4.96 6.57 -18.10
N THR A 108 4.44 6.81 -19.31
CA THR A 108 4.33 8.15 -19.91
C THR A 108 2.91 8.69 -19.91
N GLU A 109 1.92 7.83 -19.66
CA GLU A 109 0.50 8.13 -19.67
C GLU A 109 -0.14 7.82 -18.31
N LEU A 110 -1.31 8.40 -18.05
CA LEU A 110 -2.09 8.10 -16.86
C LEU A 110 -2.61 6.66 -16.90
N LEU A 111 -2.44 5.93 -15.79
CA LEU A 111 -3.06 4.62 -15.61
C LEU A 111 -4.54 4.71 -15.20
N ARG A 112 -4.94 5.84 -14.60
CA ARG A 112 -6.32 6.11 -14.21
C ARG A 112 -7.01 6.87 -15.33
N ASP A 113 -8.24 6.50 -15.64
CA ASP A 113 -9.09 7.24 -16.58
C ASP A 113 -9.61 8.55 -15.94
N PRO A 114 -9.16 9.74 -16.41
CA PRO A 114 -9.63 11.02 -15.89
C PRO A 114 -11.04 11.40 -16.38
N SER A 115 -11.61 10.65 -17.33
CA SER A 115 -12.92 10.93 -17.92
C SER A 115 -14.09 10.32 -17.15
N ARG A 116 -13.82 9.42 -16.18
CA ARG A 116 -14.85 8.82 -15.31
C ARG A 116 -15.69 9.89 -14.63
N SER A 117 -17.00 9.71 -14.66
CA SER A 117 -17.96 10.61 -14.03
C SER A 117 -17.80 10.58 -12.50
N LYS A 118 -18.26 11.67 -11.85
CA LYS A 118 -18.27 11.75 -10.38
C LYS A 118 -19.15 10.65 -9.79
N GLU A 119 -20.22 10.28 -10.47
CA GLU A 119 -21.17 9.25 -10.09
C GLU A 119 -20.55 7.86 -10.14
N GLU A 120 -19.78 7.53 -11.18
CA GLU A 120 -19.06 6.26 -11.29
C GLU A 120 -17.96 6.13 -10.23
N ILE A 121 -17.22 7.22 -9.99
CA ILE A 121 -16.20 7.28 -8.94
C ILE A 121 -16.85 7.08 -7.57
N ALA A 122 -17.96 7.78 -7.32
CA ALA A 122 -18.72 7.69 -6.08
C ALA A 122 -19.29 6.29 -5.81
N ALA A 123 -19.81 5.62 -6.86
CA ALA A 123 -20.35 4.28 -6.76
C ALA A 123 -19.26 3.25 -6.46
N ALA A 124 -18.12 3.33 -7.17
CA ALA A 124 -16.96 2.49 -6.91
C ALA A 124 -16.41 2.69 -5.49
N GLY A 125 -16.37 3.94 -5.03
CA GLY A 125 -15.93 4.29 -3.68
C GLY A 125 -16.84 3.70 -2.59
N GLN A 126 -18.16 3.82 -2.75
CA GLN A 126 -19.11 3.22 -1.80
C GLN A 126 -18.96 1.69 -1.79
N ALA A 127 -18.88 1.05 -2.96
CA ALA A 127 -18.71 -0.40 -3.04
C ALA A 127 -17.44 -0.89 -2.33
N TYR A 128 -16.30 -0.21 -2.53
CA TYR A 128 -15.05 -0.57 -1.87
C TYR A 128 -15.06 -0.27 -0.36
N PHE A 129 -15.72 0.83 0.05
CA PHE A 129 -15.94 1.16 1.46
C PHE A 129 -16.76 0.07 2.16
N ASP A 130 -17.89 -0.33 1.57
CA ASP A 130 -18.78 -1.35 2.11
C ASP A 130 -18.06 -2.71 2.22
N SER A 131 -17.27 -3.09 1.21
CA SER A 131 -16.44 -4.30 1.25
C SER A 131 -15.43 -4.27 2.41
N THR A 132 -14.76 -3.13 2.61
CA THR A 132 -13.73 -2.96 3.64
C THR A 132 -14.33 -3.03 5.05
N TYR A 133 -15.43 -2.33 5.30
CA TYR A 133 -16.02 -2.23 6.63
C TYR A 133 -17.07 -3.31 6.93
N GLY A 134 -17.62 -3.98 5.92
CA GLY A 134 -18.68 -4.98 6.09
C GLY A 134 -19.84 -4.45 6.94
N ASP A 135 -20.31 -5.24 7.90
CA ASP A 135 -21.40 -4.85 8.82
C ASP A 135 -21.10 -3.55 9.60
N THR A 136 -19.83 -3.21 9.80
CA THR A 136 -19.46 -1.97 10.51
C THR A 136 -19.63 -0.71 9.67
N ALA A 137 -19.80 -0.82 8.34
CA ALA A 137 -20.02 0.33 7.44
C ALA A 137 -21.19 1.20 7.91
N ALA A 138 -22.27 0.55 8.35
CA ALA A 138 -23.48 1.18 8.87
C ALA A 138 -23.26 2.02 10.15
N THR A 139 -22.13 1.85 10.84
CA THR A 139 -21.75 2.64 12.02
C THR A 139 -20.60 3.59 11.74
N VAL A 140 -19.60 3.17 10.94
CA VAL A 140 -18.43 4.00 10.61
C VAL A 140 -18.82 5.20 9.76
N GLN A 141 -19.63 5.03 8.71
CA GLN A 141 -19.97 6.13 7.80
C GLN A 141 -20.79 7.23 8.50
N PRO A 142 -21.85 6.93 9.29
CA PRO A 142 -22.53 7.96 10.09
C PRO A 142 -21.63 8.62 11.13
N MET A 143 -20.69 7.88 11.71
CA MET A 143 -19.71 8.42 12.67
C MET A 143 -18.76 9.42 12.00
N LEU A 144 -18.24 9.13 10.80
CA LEU A 144 -17.44 10.09 10.04
C LEU A 144 -18.24 11.37 9.74
N ARG A 145 -19.51 11.21 9.36
CA ARG A 145 -20.40 12.33 9.04
C ARG A 145 -20.72 13.19 10.26
N SER A 146 -20.87 12.58 11.44
CA SER A 146 -21.16 13.31 12.68
C SER A 146 -19.94 14.07 13.21
N ILE A 147 -18.72 13.57 12.96
CA ILE A 147 -17.49 14.33 13.20
C ILE A 147 -17.46 15.58 12.33
N TYR A 148 -17.62 15.42 11.01
CA TYR A 148 -17.65 16.50 10.05
C TYR A 148 -18.24 16.01 8.72
N PRO A 149 -19.35 16.57 8.21
CA PRO A 149 -19.96 16.07 6.97
C PRO A 149 -19.04 16.05 5.75
N ASP A 150 -18.13 17.03 5.62
CA ASP A 150 -17.17 17.05 4.51
C ASP A 150 -16.14 15.92 4.63
N LEU A 151 -15.84 15.44 5.85
CA LEU A 151 -14.97 14.28 6.05
C LEU A 151 -15.59 13.04 5.43
N GLU A 152 -16.86 12.73 5.74
CA GLU A 152 -17.53 11.59 5.13
C GLU A 152 -17.64 11.73 3.62
N HIS A 153 -18.05 12.90 3.13
CA HIS A 153 -18.16 13.17 1.70
C HIS A 153 -16.82 12.95 0.99
N PHE A 154 -15.74 13.52 1.53
CA PHE A 154 -14.39 13.38 0.99
C PHE A 154 -13.91 11.94 1.04
N THR A 155 -14.06 11.27 2.20
CA THR A 155 -13.62 9.88 2.38
C THR A 155 -14.31 8.95 1.40
N THR A 156 -15.64 8.98 1.30
CA THR A 156 -16.38 8.05 0.45
C THR A 156 -16.17 8.34 -1.03
N LYS A 157 -16.23 9.63 -1.44
CA LYS A 157 -16.26 10.01 -2.85
C LYS A 157 -14.87 10.16 -3.47
N LEU A 158 -13.93 10.80 -2.78
CA LEU A 158 -12.60 11.06 -3.32
C LEU A 158 -11.58 10.05 -2.82
N GLY A 159 -11.50 9.82 -1.51
CA GLY A 159 -10.58 8.84 -0.93
C GLY A 159 -10.85 7.43 -1.44
N TYR A 160 -12.00 6.87 -1.08
CA TYR A 160 -12.40 5.53 -1.52
C TYR A 160 -12.70 5.49 -3.01
N GLY A 161 -13.40 6.48 -3.56
CA GLY A 161 -13.79 6.47 -4.98
C GLY A 161 -12.64 6.60 -5.96
N TYR A 162 -11.90 7.71 -5.91
CA TYR A 162 -10.88 7.98 -6.93
C TYR A 162 -9.54 7.31 -6.60
N VAL A 163 -9.14 7.31 -5.32
CA VAL A 163 -7.83 6.83 -4.93
C VAL A 163 -7.85 5.31 -4.72
N TYR A 164 -8.71 4.79 -3.85
CA TYR A 164 -8.65 3.39 -3.41
C TYR A 164 -9.39 2.40 -4.33
N ALA A 165 -10.51 2.77 -4.93
CA ALA A 165 -11.29 1.89 -5.82
C ALA A 165 -10.73 1.79 -7.25
N PHE A 166 -9.55 2.37 -7.52
CA PHE A 166 -8.78 2.04 -8.72
C PHE A 166 -8.04 0.71 -8.51
N LEU A 167 -8.61 -0.39 -9.03
CA LEU A 167 -8.14 -1.75 -8.72
C LEU A 167 -7.37 -2.45 -9.86
N GLU A 168 -7.02 -1.70 -10.93
CA GLU A 168 -6.36 -2.27 -12.12
C GLU A 168 -4.87 -2.59 -11.90
N MET A 169 -4.21 -1.87 -10.99
CA MET A 169 -2.79 -2.07 -10.67
C MET A 169 -2.59 -2.81 -9.35
N THR A 170 -3.36 -2.43 -8.32
CA THR A 170 -3.40 -3.11 -7.03
C THR A 170 -4.84 -3.50 -6.72
N SER A 171 -5.06 -4.78 -6.45
CA SER A 171 -6.34 -5.38 -6.08
C SER A 171 -6.93 -4.82 -4.79
N ALA A 172 -8.14 -5.27 -4.44
CA ALA A 172 -8.82 -4.88 -3.21
C ALA A 172 -8.00 -5.23 -1.95
N LYS A 173 -7.35 -6.40 -1.92
CA LYS A 173 -6.48 -6.82 -0.80
C LYS A 173 -5.18 -6.01 -0.75
N GLU A 174 -4.52 -5.80 -1.89
CA GLU A 174 -3.28 -5.02 -1.99
C GLU A 174 -3.50 -3.55 -1.60
N THR A 175 -4.66 -2.99 -1.96
CA THR A 175 -5.06 -1.66 -1.50
C THR A 175 -5.23 -1.62 0.03
N SER A 176 -5.72 -2.71 0.64
CA SER A 176 -5.79 -2.82 2.10
C SER A 176 -4.39 -2.93 2.72
N PHE A 177 -3.47 -3.66 2.09
CA PHE A 177 -2.07 -3.75 2.52
C PHE A 177 -1.35 -2.40 2.45
N ALA A 178 -1.65 -1.60 1.43
CA ALA A 178 -1.16 -0.21 1.33
C ALA A 178 -1.63 0.63 2.51
N MET A 179 -2.90 0.51 2.90
CA MET A 179 -3.43 1.23 4.07
C MET A 179 -2.80 0.74 5.38
N ILE A 180 -2.74 -0.57 5.62
CA ILE A 180 -2.12 -1.16 6.83
C ILE A 180 -0.68 -0.67 6.98
N SER A 181 0.13 -0.78 5.92
CA SER A 181 1.55 -0.44 5.94
C SER A 181 1.79 1.03 6.29
N ALA A 182 0.95 1.91 5.75
CA ALA A 182 1.02 3.34 6.01
C ALA A 182 0.57 3.72 7.42
N LEU A 183 -0.54 3.13 7.89
CA LEU A 183 -1.14 3.44 9.20
C LEU A 183 -0.25 2.98 10.36
N ILE A 184 0.43 1.83 10.21
CA ILE A 184 1.41 1.36 11.20
C ILE A 184 2.57 2.36 11.32
N ALA A 185 3.14 2.78 10.19
CA ALA A 185 4.23 3.76 10.18
C ALA A 185 3.85 5.16 10.71
N ASN A 186 2.54 5.47 10.80
CA ASN A 186 2.03 6.73 11.34
C ASN A 186 1.40 6.60 12.74
N ASP A 187 1.50 5.43 13.38
CA ASP A 187 1.01 5.19 14.76
C ASP A 187 -0.50 5.49 14.94
N THR A 188 -1.34 5.04 14.01
CA THR A 188 -2.80 5.23 14.03
C THR A 188 -3.57 3.91 14.27
N PRO A 189 -3.59 3.38 15.51
CA PRO A 189 -4.01 2.00 15.79
C PRO A 189 -5.47 1.71 15.45
N ARG A 190 -6.40 2.63 15.70
CA ARG A 190 -7.83 2.41 15.40
C ARG A 190 -8.06 2.11 13.92
N GLN A 191 -7.38 2.83 13.05
CA GLN A 191 -7.47 2.60 11.61
C GLN A 191 -6.72 1.31 11.22
N VAL A 192 -5.58 0.99 11.85
CA VAL A 192 -4.90 -0.29 11.63
C VAL A 192 -5.86 -1.46 11.88
N GLU A 193 -6.55 -1.48 13.02
CA GLU A 193 -7.53 -2.53 13.36
C GLU A 193 -8.62 -2.70 12.29
N TRP A 194 -9.18 -1.59 11.80
CA TRP A 194 -10.20 -1.61 10.75
C TRP A 194 -9.68 -2.23 9.46
N HIS A 195 -8.47 -1.83 9.04
CA HIS A 195 -7.91 -2.28 7.77
C HIS A 195 -7.29 -3.67 7.83
N LEU A 196 -6.84 -4.16 8.99
CA LEU A 196 -6.49 -5.57 9.19
C LEU A 196 -7.71 -6.47 8.91
N THR A 197 -8.86 -6.14 9.51
CA THR A 197 -10.11 -6.88 9.28
C THR A 197 -10.62 -6.70 7.85
N GLY A 198 -10.54 -5.48 7.31
CA GLY A 198 -10.95 -5.16 5.95
C GLY A 198 -10.13 -5.87 4.87
N ALA A 199 -8.84 -6.10 5.11
CA ALA A 199 -8.00 -6.87 4.19
C ALA A 199 -8.51 -8.31 3.99
N ILE A 200 -8.94 -8.97 5.08
CA ILE A 200 -9.53 -10.31 5.00
C ILE A 200 -10.84 -10.29 4.20
N ARG A 201 -11.71 -9.31 4.44
CA ARG A 201 -12.95 -9.15 3.64
C ARG A 201 -12.66 -8.92 2.16
N ASN A 202 -11.56 -8.23 1.87
CA ASN A 202 -11.09 -7.95 0.52
C ASN A 202 -10.28 -9.10 -0.12
N GLY A 203 -10.22 -10.27 0.53
CA GLY A 203 -9.67 -11.51 -0.05
C GLY A 203 -8.26 -11.87 0.40
N ALA A 204 -7.68 -11.19 1.39
CA ALA A 204 -6.41 -11.61 1.99
C ALA A 204 -6.56 -12.82 2.91
N THR A 205 -5.52 -13.64 3.03
CA THR A 205 -5.43 -14.63 4.11
C THR A 205 -4.94 -13.98 5.41
N VAL A 206 -5.16 -14.64 6.55
CA VAL A 206 -4.67 -14.16 7.84
C VAL A 206 -3.14 -14.11 7.86
N GLU A 207 -2.47 -15.05 7.20
CA GLU A 207 -1.02 -15.13 7.08
C GLU A 207 -0.46 -13.96 6.27
N GLU A 208 -1.08 -13.60 5.14
CA GLU A 208 -0.70 -12.42 4.36
C GLU A 208 -0.84 -11.13 5.19
N VAL A 209 -1.95 -10.98 5.91
CA VAL A 209 -2.18 -9.79 6.76
C VAL A 209 -1.15 -9.70 7.90
N ARG A 210 -0.83 -10.82 8.56
CA ARG A 210 0.21 -10.87 9.59
C ARG A 210 1.58 -10.51 9.04
N ALA A 211 1.92 -11.01 7.85
CA ALA A 211 3.18 -10.70 7.18
C ALA A 211 3.29 -9.20 6.86
N VAL A 212 2.27 -8.61 6.24
CA VAL A 212 2.24 -7.17 5.91
C VAL A 212 2.36 -6.30 7.16
N ARG A 213 1.62 -6.65 8.21
CA ARG A 213 1.72 -5.96 9.52
C ARG A 213 3.15 -6.00 10.05
N GLU A 214 3.77 -7.18 10.05
CA GLU A 214 5.11 -7.37 10.60
C GLU A 214 6.19 -6.65 9.77
N ILE A 215 6.09 -6.71 8.44
CA ILE A 215 6.98 -5.97 7.52
C ILE A 215 6.93 -4.48 7.82
N ALA A 216 5.72 -3.91 7.89
CA ALA A 216 5.53 -2.49 8.16
C ALA A 216 6.05 -2.09 9.54
N LEU A 217 5.82 -2.91 10.56
CA LEU A 217 6.30 -2.69 11.93
C LEU A 217 7.83 -2.69 11.99
N ARG A 218 8.50 -3.69 11.41
CA ARG A 218 9.97 -3.78 11.42
C ARG A 218 10.62 -2.60 10.71
N ILE A 219 10.07 -2.19 9.57
CA ILE A 219 10.56 -1.01 8.86
C ILE A 219 10.36 0.26 9.68
N ALA A 220 9.17 0.47 10.26
CA ALA A 220 8.91 1.65 11.08
C ALA A 220 9.88 1.75 12.27
N VAL A 221 10.12 0.63 12.98
CA VAL A 221 11.09 0.57 14.07
C VAL A 221 12.52 0.85 13.58
N LYS A 222 12.94 0.23 12.47
CA LYS A 222 14.28 0.44 11.89
C LYS A 222 14.49 1.87 11.40
N ALA A 223 13.43 2.52 10.91
CA ALA A 223 13.40 3.92 10.50
C ALA A 223 13.37 4.90 11.70
N GLY A 224 13.27 4.40 12.94
CA GLY A 224 13.24 5.23 14.15
C GLY A 224 11.89 5.86 14.45
N ILE A 225 10.80 5.33 13.89
CA ILE A 225 9.43 5.77 14.25
C ILE A 225 9.15 5.37 15.70
N SER A 226 8.84 6.38 16.52
CA SER A 226 8.44 6.18 17.92
C SER A 226 6.95 5.85 17.99
N LEU A 227 6.62 4.55 17.91
CA LEU A 227 5.25 4.05 18.11
C LEU A 227 4.83 4.26 19.57
N LYS A 228 3.82 5.10 19.81
CA LYS A 228 3.31 5.40 21.16
C LYS A 228 2.19 4.44 21.57
N HIS A 229 1.59 3.76 20.60
CA HIS A 229 0.49 2.83 20.83
C HIS A 229 0.90 1.42 20.44
N GLU A 230 0.24 0.44 21.05
CA GLU A 230 0.37 -0.95 20.62
C GLU A 230 -0.22 -1.10 19.21
N VAL A 231 0.51 -1.77 18.32
CA VAL A 231 0.03 -2.07 16.96
C VAL A 231 -0.97 -3.23 17.05
N PRO A 232 -2.25 -3.04 16.67
CA PRO A 232 -3.26 -4.07 16.75
C PRO A 232 -2.85 -5.36 16.06
N ASN A 233 -3.28 -6.50 16.61
CA ASN A 233 -3.06 -7.83 16.04
C ASN A 233 -4.30 -8.33 15.29
N ILE A 234 -4.13 -9.43 14.55
CA ILE A 234 -5.20 -10.16 13.86
C ILE A 234 -5.32 -11.61 14.34
#